data_AF-A0A944N1Z5-F1
#
_entry.id   AF-A0A944N1Z5-F1
#
_cell.length_a   1.000
_cell.length_b   1.000
_cell.length_c   1.000
_cell.angle_alpha   90.00
_cell.angle_beta   90.00
_cell.angle_gamma   90.00
#
_symmetry.space_group_name_H-M   'P 1'
#
loop_
_entity.id
_entity.type
_entity.pdbx_description
1 polymer ?
#
loop_
_entity_poly.entity_id
_entity_poly.type
_entity_poly.pdbx_seq_one_letter_code
_entity_poly.pdbx_strand_id
1 'polypeptide(L)'
;MTQFDSSTQVASSATHSQENSEPGGQQSTPNRVGIEIESTFCPTEAESPFDTTEWELRTAAIKGENGQLLFEQAACEIPAAWSQLATNVVVSKYFYGEIHTPEREHSVKQLIHRVARTISDWGVADGYFKTAEDGENFYRDLAWLCVHQHGAFNSPVWFNVGLYHQYGVQGSKCNWRWDEAKRDVTQPENPYEYPQGSACFIQSVQDNMEDIMELARSEAMLFKFGSGTGTDLTTLRSQKEKLSGGGSPSGPLSFMRVYDQIAGVVKSGGKTRRAAKMQSLKVYHPDIMDFIECKSREEKKARVLIEKGGYDANFNGEAYSSILFQNANLSVRLTDEFMEAVERNDSWTTRWVT
;
A
#
# COMPACT_ATOMS: atom_id res chain seq x y z
N MET A 1 6.66 -13.22 35.11
CA MET A 1 5.77 -12.44 36.00
C MET A 1 6.48 -11.14 36.31
N THR A 2 6.23 -10.15 35.47
CA THR A 2 6.81 -8.81 35.60
C THR A 2 5.65 -7.87 35.30
N GLN A 3 5.16 -7.22 36.35
CA GLN A 3 4.02 -6.30 36.32
C GLN A 3 4.36 -5.11 35.41
N PHE A 4 3.44 -4.76 34.52
CA PHE A 4 3.43 -3.45 33.86
C PHE A 4 2.95 -2.44 34.90
N ASP A 5 3.85 -1.60 35.40
CA ASP A 5 3.52 -0.52 36.31
C ASP A 5 3.27 0.77 35.50
N SER A 6 2.05 1.27 35.59
CA SER A 6 1.54 2.43 34.87
C SER A 6 1.89 3.71 35.64
N SER A 7 3.14 4.15 35.61
CA SER A 7 3.49 5.50 36.05
C SER A 7 4.87 5.93 35.57
N THR A 8 4.92 6.73 34.51
CA THR A 8 6.09 7.58 34.25
C THR A 8 5.60 9.01 34.08
N GLN A 9 5.84 9.81 35.13
CA GLN A 9 5.67 11.25 35.13
C GLN A 9 6.53 11.87 34.03
N VAL A 10 5.90 12.69 33.18
CA VAL A 10 6.58 13.51 32.17
C VAL A 10 7.24 14.69 32.89
N ALA A 11 8.57 14.70 32.95
CA ALA A 11 9.34 15.85 33.40
C ALA A 11 9.45 16.88 32.27
N SER A 12 9.03 18.12 32.56
CA SER A 12 9.18 19.28 31.69
C SER A 12 10.63 19.78 31.67
N SER A 13 11.18 20.09 30.49
CA SER A 13 11.79 21.39 30.17
C SER A 13 12.57 21.35 28.85
N ALA A 14 12.13 22.12 27.86
CA ALA A 14 13.01 22.83 26.93
C ALA A 14 12.20 23.97 26.28
N THR A 15 12.49 25.18 26.74
CA THR A 15 11.96 26.46 26.25
C THR A 15 12.45 26.76 24.82
N HIS A 16 11.52 26.83 23.88
CA HIS A 16 11.70 27.58 22.63
C HIS A 16 10.58 28.60 22.45
N SER A 17 11.01 29.78 22.01
CA SER A 17 10.30 31.05 21.90
C SER A 17 8.96 30.94 21.16
N GLN A 18 7.88 31.31 21.86
CA GLN A 18 6.56 31.52 21.29
C GLN A 18 6.56 32.80 20.44
N GLU A 19 6.48 32.65 19.12
CA GLU A 19 5.80 33.64 18.29
C GLU A 19 4.31 33.32 18.33
N ASN A 20 3.53 34.31 18.77
CA ASN A 20 2.06 34.27 18.86
C ASN A 20 1.46 33.97 17.49
N SER A 21 0.94 32.75 17.32
CA SER A 21 -0.12 32.47 16.35
C SER A 21 -1.41 32.28 17.13
N GLU A 22 -2.42 33.10 16.80
CA GLU A 22 -3.74 33.05 17.40
C GLU A 22 -4.37 31.65 17.24
N PRO A 23 -5.17 31.17 18.20
CA PRO A 23 -5.85 29.89 18.07
C PRO A 23 -6.90 29.99 16.97
N GLY A 24 -6.60 29.42 15.80
CA GLY A 24 -7.57 29.21 14.74
C GLY A 24 -8.79 28.48 15.29
N GLY A 25 -9.95 29.12 15.23
CA GLY A 25 -11.17 28.63 15.83
C GLY A 25 -11.49 27.20 15.40
N GLN A 26 -11.71 26.32 16.39
CA GLN A 26 -12.39 25.05 16.21
C GLN A 26 -13.79 25.33 15.66
N GLN A 27 -13.95 25.33 14.35
CA GLN A 27 -15.26 25.23 13.74
C GLN A 27 -15.77 23.82 13.99
N SER A 28 -16.83 23.73 14.80
CA SER A 28 -17.57 22.53 15.10
C SER A 28 -17.85 21.75 13.82
N THR A 29 -17.40 20.48 13.78
CA THR A 29 -17.90 19.50 12.83
C THR A 29 -19.44 19.54 12.83
N PRO A 30 -20.10 19.36 11.66
CA PRO A 30 -21.57 19.31 11.60
C PRO A 30 -22.06 18.32 12.65
N ASN A 31 -23.18 18.65 13.33
CA ASN A 31 -23.75 17.94 14.48
C ASN A 31 -23.87 16.42 14.22
N ARG A 32 -22.77 15.68 14.39
CA ARG A 32 -22.68 14.23 14.17
C ARG A 32 -23.32 13.59 15.38
N VAL A 33 -24.37 12.81 15.14
CA VAL A 33 -24.92 11.93 16.18
C VAL A 33 -23.92 10.79 16.33
N GLY A 34 -23.18 10.80 17.44
CA GLY A 34 -22.20 9.76 17.74
C GLY A 34 -22.83 8.37 17.84
N ILE A 35 -22.05 7.35 17.52
CA ILE A 35 -22.44 5.94 17.50
C ILE A 35 -22.14 5.33 18.87
N GLU A 36 -23.11 4.59 19.43
CA GLU A 36 -22.90 3.72 20.59
C GLU A 36 -22.23 2.42 20.16
N ILE A 37 -21.23 1.97 20.91
CA ILE A 37 -20.47 0.75 20.63
C ILE A 37 -20.52 -0.15 21.85
N GLU A 38 -21.26 -1.25 21.74
CA GLU A 38 -21.29 -2.30 22.75
C GLU A 38 -20.09 -3.25 22.57
N SER A 39 -19.40 -3.60 23.66
CA SER A 39 -18.33 -4.60 23.65
C SER A 39 -18.91 -5.96 23.25
N THR A 40 -18.60 -6.41 22.03
CA THR A 40 -19.20 -7.61 21.43
C THR A 40 -18.21 -8.77 21.37
N PHE A 41 -16.94 -8.49 21.11
CA PHE A 41 -15.94 -9.52 20.83
C PHE A 41 -14.94 -9.69 21.96
N CYS A 42 -14.38 -8.58 22.45
CA CYS A 42 -13.48 -8.59 23.59
C CYS A 42 -14.29 -8.80 24.88
N PRO A 43 -13.99 -9.84 25.69
CA PRO A 43 -14.65 -10.03 26.98
C PRO A 43 -14.46 -8.81 27.89
N THR A 44 -15.54 -8.37 28.53
CA THR A 44 -15.54 -7.17 29.39
C THR A 44 -14.71 -7.33 30.65
N GLU A 45 -14.52 -8.57 31.10
CA GLU A 45 -13.72 -8.95 32.27
C GLU A 45 -12.21 -8.99 31.98
N ALA A 46 -11.80 -9.02 30.70
CA ALA A 46 -10.39 -8.98 30.34
C ALA A 46 -9.83 -7.57 30.54
N GLU A 47 -8.70 -7.42 31.22
CA GLU A 47 -8.06 -6.11 31.41
C GLU A 47 -7.65 -5.51 30.05
N SER A 48 -6.98 -6.31 29.22
CA SER A 48 -6.59 -5.95 27.85
C SER A 48 -7.08 -6.98 26.83
N PRO A 49 -7.40 -6.58 25.58
CA PRO A 49 -7.66 -7.53 24.50
C PRO A 49 -6.51 -8.52 24.30
N PHE A 50 -5.27 -8.14 24.65
CA PHE A 50 -4.10 -9.02 24.53
C PHE A 50 -4.01 -10.10 25.62
N ASP A 51 -4.77 -10.00 26.72
CA ASP A 51 -4.80 -11.00 27.79
C ASP A 51 -5.74 -12.18 27.47
N THR A 52 -6.44 -12.11 26.34
CA THR A 52 -7.40 -13.12 25.89
C THR A 52 -6.77 -14.27 25.10
N THR A 53 -5.44 -14.31 25.00
CA THR A 53 -4.67 -15.39 24.37
C THR A 53 -3.37 -15.64 25.13
N GLU A 54 -2.83 -16.85 25.00
CA GLU A 54 -1.47 -17.17 25.43
C GLU A 54 -0.42 -16.63 24.46
N TRP A 55 0.78 -16.35 24.97
CA TRP A 55 1.88 -15.73 24.24
C TRP A 55 3.15 -16.56 24.35
N GLU A 56 3.92 -16.61 23.27
CA GLU A 56 5.21 -17.30 23.20
C GLU A 56 6.28 -16.39 22.63
N LEU A 57 7.51 -16.58 23.09
CA LEU A 57 8.69 -16.00 22.47
C LEU A 57 9.17 -16.90 21.34
N ARG A 58 9.20 -16.37 20.11
CA ARG A 58 9.62 -17.10 18.91
C ARG A 58 10.69 -16.35 18.15
N THR A 59 11.52 -17.10 17.43
CA THR A 59 12.44 -16.54 16.45
C THR A 59 11.77 -16.53 15.07
N ALA A 60 11.75 -15.37 14.43
CA ALA A 60 11.36 -15.24 13.04
C ALA A 60 12.59 -15.33 12.15
N ALA A 61 12.54 -16.17 11.12
CA ALA A 61 13.65 -16.33 10.17
C ALA A 61 13.16 -16.52 8.74
N ILE A 62 13.83 -15.87 7.79
CA ILE A 62 13.65 -16.11 6.35
C ILE A 62 14.95 -16.64 5.78
N LYS A 63 14.88 -17.76 5.07
CA LYS A 63 16.00 -18.36 4.35
C LYS A 63 15.80 -18.17 2.85
N GLY A 64 16.89 -17.91 2.12
CA GLY A 64 16.92 -17.90 0.66
C GLY A 64 16.92 -19.31 0.08
N GLU A 65 16.81 -19.40 -1.26
CA GLU A 65 16.77 -20.67 -2.00
C GLU A 65 18.05 -21.51 -1.82
N ASN A 66 19.19 -20.85 -1.59
CA ASN A 66 20.48 -21.47 -1.25
C ASN A 66 20.64 -21.80 0.24
N GLY A 67 19.58 -21.64 1.05
CA GLY A 67 19.61 -21.86 2.49
C GLY A 67 20.25 -20.73 3.31
N GLN A 68 20.75 -19.68 2.67
CA GLN A 68 21.31 -18.50 3.35
C GLN A 68 20.24 -17.80 4.17
N LEU A 69 20.58 -17.40 5.40
CA LEU A 69 19.70 -16.59 6.23
C LEU A 69 19.61 -15.16 5.67
N LEU A 70 18.42 -14.75 5.24
CA LEU A 70 18.14 -13.41 4.68
C LEU A 70 17.60 -12.44 5.72
N PHE A 71 16.95 -12.95 6.77
CA PHE A 71 16.36 -12.17 7.84
C PHE A 71 16.27 -13.05 9.08
N GLU A 72 16.61 -12.50 10.25
CA GLU A 72 16.34 -13.12 11.54
C GLU A 72 16.02 -12.05 12.59
N GLN A 73 15.05 -12.35 13.44
CA GLN A 73 14.81 -11.62 14.68
C GLN A 73 14.35 -12.62 15.75
N ALA A 74 15.14 -12.72 16.81
CA ALA A 74 14.88 -13.60 17.94
C ALA A 74 13.92 -12.96 18.95
N ALA A 75 13.39 -13.78 19.87
CA ALA A 75 12.62 -13.36 21.03
C ALA A 75 11.44 -12.41 20.72
N CYS A 76 10.73 -12.68 19.61
CA CYS A 76 9.52 -11.94 19.28
C CYS A 76 8.32 -12.52 20.04
N GLU A 77 7.52 -11.66 20.66
CA GLU A 77 6.31 -12.06 21.39
C GLU A 77 5.14 -12.23 20.40
N ILE A 78 4.68 -13.48 20.23
CA ILE A 78 3.67 -13.88 19.25
C ILE A 78 2.53 -14.63 19.97
N PRO A 79 1.26 -14.49 19.58
CA PRO A 79 0.20 -15.33 20.10
C PRO A 79 0.49 -16.82 19.83
N ALA A 80 0.33 -17.67 20.86
CA ALA A 80 0.67 -19.09 20.77
C ALA A 80 -0.08 -19.80 19.62
N ALA A 81 -1.33 -19.40 19.36
CA ALA A 81 -2.17 -19.95 18.30
C ALA A 81 -1.69 -19.63 16.87
N TRP A 82 -0.87 -18.59 16.67
CA TRP A 82 -0.39 -18.23 15.34
C TRP A 82 0.62 -19.25 14.81
N SER A 83 0.73 -19.43 13.50
CA SER A 83 1.72 -20.34 12.92
C SER A 83 3.14 -19.75 12.88
N GLN A 84 4.16 -20.60 12.74
CA GLN A 84 5.53 -20.14 12.50
C GLN A 84 5.64 -19.36 11.17
N LEU A 85 4.84 -19.70 10.16
CA LEU A 85 4.79 -18.93 8.92
C LEU A 85 4.24 -17.52 9.16
N ALA A 86 3.16 -17.38 9.93
CA ALA A 86 2.63 -16.08 10.33
C ALA A 86 3.66 -15.28 11.12
N THR A 87 4.39 -15.93 12.04
CA THR A 87 5.52 -15.33 12.78
C THR A 87 6.56 -14.75 11.83
N ASN A 88 7.06 -15.56 10.89
CA ASN A 88 8.08 -15.13 9.94
C ASN A 88 7.60 -13.95 9.07
N VAL A 89 6.34 -13.97 8.63
CA VAL A 89 5.76 -12.91 7.79
C VAL A 89 5.54 -11.61 8.58
N VAL A 90 4.89 -11.69 9.75
CA VAL A 90 4.59 -10.50 10.57
C VAL A 90 5.85 -9.78 11.00
N VAL A 91 6.81 -10.53 11.53
CA VAL A 91 8.05 -9.94 12.02
C VAL A 91 8.86 -9.36 10.86
N SER A 92 9.04 -10.08 9.75
CA SER A 92 9.87 -9.58 8.65
C SER A 92 9.27 -8.43 7.85
N LYS A 93 7.93 -8.37 7.73
CA LYS A 93 7.26 -7.40 6.85
C LYS A 93 6.58 -6.27 7.59
N TYR A 94 5.97 -6.54 8.73
CA TYR A 94 5.01 -5.63 9.35
C TYR A 94 5.52 -4.95 10.61
N PHE A 95 6.47 -5.57 11.31
CA PHE A 95 7.14 -4.87 12.41
C PHE A 95 7.85 -3.61 11.93
N TYR A 96 7.60 -2.51 12.64
CA TYR A 96 8.26 -1.22 12.48
C TYR A 96 9.68 -1.25 13.07
N GLY A 97 10.54 -0.34 12.61
CA GLY A 97 11.93 -0.19 13.05
C GLY A 97 12.90 -1.11 12.30
N GLU A 98 14.16 -0.70 12.23
CA GLU A 98 15.26 -1.49 11.68
C GLU A 98 15.73 -2.54 12.70
N ILE A 99 16.16 -3.72 12.27
CA ILE A 99 16.65 -4.74 13.19
C ILE A 99 17.86 -4.19 13.95
N HIS A 100 17.97 -4.50 15.24
CA HIS A 100 19.04 -4.01 16.14
C HIS A 100 18.94 -2.53 16.53
N THR A 101 17.83 -1.87 16.22
CA THR A 101 17.53 -0.52 16.72
C THR A 101 16.55 -0.56 17.89
N PRO A 102 16.59 0.40 18.84
CA PRO A 102 15.67 0.44 19.98
C PRO A 102 14.18 0.55 19.58
N GLU A 103 13.89 1.18 18.45
CA GLU A 103 12.54 1.38 17.92
C GLU A 103 11.94 0.13 17.25
N ARG A 104 12.71 -0.95 17.13
CA ARG A 104 12.25 -2.20 16.52
C ARG A 104 11.10 -2.81 17.33
N GLU A 105 9.94 -2.93 16.69
CA GLU A 105 8.84 -3.73 17.23
C GLU A 105 9.33 -5.19 17.41
N HIS A 106 8.96 -5.78 18.54
CA HIS A 106 9.31 -7.14 18.95
C HIS A 106 8.11 -7.91 19.50
N SER A 107 6.91 -7.33 19.47
CA SER A 107 5.67 -7.99 19.89
C SER A 107 4.52 -7.69 18.93
N VAL A 108 3.70 -8.70 18.65
CA VAL A 108 2.45 -8.51 17.90
C VAL A 108 1.49 -7.58 18.65
N LYS A 109 1.60 -7.48 19.98
CA LYS A 109 0.86 -6.48 20.78
C LYS A 109 1.16 -5.07 20.29
N GLN A 110 2.43 -4.75 20.08
CA GLN A 110 2.85 -3.42 19.62
C GLN A 110 2.27 -3.10 18.24
N LEU A 111 2.39 -4.04 17.29
CA LEU A 111 1.85 -3.89 15.93
C LEU A 111 0.33 -3.66 15.93
N ILE A 112 -0.42 -4.51 16.64
CA ILE A 112 -1.89 -4.43 16.68
C ILE A 112 -2.33 -3.19 17.43
N HIS A 113 -1.74 -2.92 18.61
CA HIS A 113 -2.04 -1.72 19.39
C HIS A 113 -1.81 -0.46 18.56
N ARG A 114 -0.65 -0.36 17.89
CA ARG A 114 -0.32 0.81 17.07
C ARG A 114 -1.41 1.13 16.06
N VAL A 115 -1.94 0.14 15.37
CA VAL A 115 -2.98 0.34 14.37
C VAL A 115 -4.34 0.57 15.03
N ALA A 116 -4.80 -0.34 15.88
CA ALA A 116 -6.14 -0.30 16.47
C ALA A 116 -6.34 0.95 17.35
N ARG A 117 -5.35 1.31 18.18
CA ARG A 117 -5.42 2.49 19.05
C ARG A 117 -5.48 3.76 18.22
N THR A 118 -4.60 3.90 17.23
CA THR A 118 -4.57 5.09 16.35
C THR A 118 -5.90 5.28 15.63
N ILE A 119 -6.48 4.22 15.06
CA ILE A 119 -7.79 4.30 14.39
C ILE A 119 -8.90 4.72 15.37
N SER A 120 -8.86 4.17 16.58
CA SER A 120 -9.86 4.47 17.62
C SER A 120 -9.73 5.92 18.11
N ASP A 121 -8.50 6.41 18.30
CA ASP A 121 -8.23 7.80 18.69
C ASP A 121 -8.71 8.79 17.63
N TRP A 122 -8.50 8.49 16.35
CA TRP A 122 -9.06 9.29 15.27
C TRP A 122 -10.59 9.29 15.31
N GLY A 123 -11.22 8.13 15.55
CA GLY A 123 -12.67 8.05 15.70
C GLY A 123 -13.21 8.92 16.85
N VAL A 124 -12.51 8.97 17.98
CA VAL A 124 -12.83 9.87 19.10
C VAL A 124 -12.64 11.33 18.71
N ALA A 125 -11.50 11.68 18.12
CA ALA A 125 -11.18 13.06 17.73
C ALA A 125 -12.15 13.61 16.67
N ASP A 126 -12.60 12.76 15.75
CA ASP A 126 -13.54 13.10 14.69
C ASP A 126 -15.02 13.08 15.14
N GLY A 127 -15.28 12.73 16.41
CA GLY A 127 -16.62 12.68 16.99
C GLY A 127 -17.51 11.56 16.44
N TYR A 128 -16.93 10.42 16.02
CA TYR A 128 -17.71 9.26 15.56
C TYR A 128 -18.40 8.53 16.70
N PHE A 129 -17.81 8.52 17.90
CA PHE A 129 -18.32 7.79 19.04
C PHE A 129 -19.18 8.68 19.93
N LYS A 130 -20.27 8.13 20.49
CA LYS A 130 -21.18 8.88 21.37
C LYS A 130 -20.48 9.24 22.69
N THR A 131 -19.67 8.33 23.22
CA THR A 131 -18.91 8.51 24.46
C THR A 131 -17.46 8.07 24.29
N ALA A 132 -16.60 8.43 25.25
CA ALA A 132 -15.22 7.93 25.29
C ALA A 132 -15.18 6.41 25.52
N GLU A 133 -16.14 5.86 26.26
CA GLU A 133 -16.29 4.42 26.50
C GLU A 133 -16.61 3.67 25.21
N ASP A 134 -17.46 4.22 24.34
CA ASP A 134 -17.73 3.65 23.02
C ASP A 134 -16.45 3.56 22.16
N GLY A 135 -15.59 4.58 22.21
CA GLY A 135 -14.29 4.57 21.53
C GLY A 135 -13.33 3.52 22.10
N GLU A 136 -13.40 3.25 23.41
CA GLU A 136 -12.60 2.21 24.05
C GLU A 136 -13.14 0.82 23.73
N ASN A 137 -14.45 0.62 23.73
CA ASN A 137 -15.09 -0.63 23.31
C ASN A 137 -14.72 -0.95 21.85
N PHE A 138 -14.73 0.06 20.97
CA PHE A 138 -14.27 -0.11 19.59
C PHE A 138 -12.79 -0.52 19.50
N TYR A 139 -11.90 0.12 20.25
CA TYR A 139 -10.48 -0.26 20.31
C TYR A 139 -10.29 -1.71 20.75
N ARG A 140 -10.95 -2.09 21.85
CA ARG A 140 -10.85 -3.43 22.45
C ARG A 140 -11.32 -4.51 21.48
N ASP A 141 -12.49 -4.33 20.88
CA ASP A 141 -13.04 -5.28 19.91
C ASP A 141 -12.17 -5.36 18.65
N LEU A 142 -11.72 -4.23 18.11
CA LEU A 142 -10.87 -4.22 16.92
C LEU A 142 -9.53 -4.93 17.17
N ALA A 143 -8.87 -4.65 18.30
CA ALA A 143 -7.63 -5.30 18.69
C ALA A 143 -7.84 -6.81 18.90
N TRP A 144 -8.92 -7.20 19.58
CA TRP A 144 -9.29 -8.60 19.79
C TRP A 144 -9.47 -9.34 18.46
N LEU A 145 -10.23 -8.77 17.52
CA LEU A 145 -10.47 -9.35 16.19
C LEU A 145 -9.15 -9.58 15.43
N CYS A 146 -8.19 -8.65 15.54
CA CYS A 146 -6.87 -8.80 14.94
C CYS A 146 -6.01 -9.86 15.63
N VAL A 147 -5.99 -9.93 16.96
CA VAL A 147 -5.20 -10.91 17.73
C VAL A 147 -5.66 -12.33 17.43
N HIS A 148 -6.98 -12.54 17.39
CA HIS A 148 -7.61 -13.84 17.12
C HIS A 148 -7.80 -14.16 15.63
N GLN A 149 -7.27 -13.32 14.74
CA GLN A 149 -7.30 -13.50 13.29
C GLN A 149 -8.73 -13.61 12.69
N HIS A 150 -9.72 -12.99 13.33
CA HIS A 150 -11.08 -12.86 12.78
C HIS A 150 -11.21 -11.72 11.78
N GLY A 151 -10.26 -10.78 11.77
CA GLY A 151 -10.14 -9.72 10.77
C GLY A 151 -8.70 -9.26 10.64
N ALA A 152 -8.33 -8.77 9.45
CA ALA A 152 -7.02 -8.20 9.20
C ALA A 152 -7.12 -7.03 8.23
N PHE A 153 -6.32 -5.99 8.46
CA PHE A 153 -6.21 -4.90 7.52
C PHE A 153 -5.35 -5.27 6.31
N ASN A 154 -5.55 -4.52 5.22
CA ASN A 154 -4.64 -4.55 4.09
C ASN A 154 -3.24 -4.06 4.50
N SER A 155 -2.20 -4.42 3.73
CA SER A 155 -0.81 -4.21 4.15
C SER A 155 -0.41 -2.75 4.40
N PRO A 156 -0.77 -1.74 3.56
CA PRO A 156 -0.50 -0.34 3.85
C PRO A 156 -0.94 0.16 5.22
N VAL A 157 -2.07 -0.32 5.74
CA VAL A 157 -2.50 0.01 7.10
C VAL A 157 -1.44 -0.43 8.12
N TRP A 158 -1.03 -1.70 8.06
CA TRP A 158 -0.01 -2.23 8.97
C TRP A 158 1.34 -1.55 8.82
N PHE A 159 1.71 -1.14 7.60
CA PHE A 159 2.97 -0.45 7.33
C PHE A 159 3.00 0.97 7.88
N ASN A 160 1.91 1.72 7.76
CA ASN A 160 1.96 3.18 7.89
C ASN A 160 1.12 3.73 9.05
N VAL A 161 0.01 3.10 9.41
CA VAL A 161 -0.91 3.64 10.42
C VAL A 161 -0.28 3.59 11.81
N GLY A 162 -0.35 4.70 12.52
CA GLY A 162 0.15 4.84 13.88
C GLY A 162 1.67 5.06 14.01
N LEU A 163 2.44 5.08 12.91
CA LEU A 163 3.88 5.34 13.00
C LEU A 163 4.20 6.70 13.63
N TYR A 164 3.52 7.76 13.20
CA TYR A 164 3.66 9.07 13.86
C TYR A 164 3.08 9.06 15.27
N HIS A 165 1.86 8.55 15.43
CA HIS A 165 1.08 8.67 16.67
C HIS A 165 1.71 7.91 17.85
N GLN A 166 2.35 6.78 17.57
CA GLN A 166 2.98 5.95 18.61
C GLN A 166 4.49 6.15 18.70
N TYR A 167 5.16 6.49 17.59
CA TYR A 167 6.63 6.53 17.52
C TYR A 167 7.22 7.85 17.03
N GLY A 168 6.40 8.86 16.73
CA GLY A 168 6.87 10.19 16.31
C GLY A 168 7.55 10.22 14.95
N VAL A 169 7.33 9.22 14.08
CA VAL A 169 7.96 9.14 12.76
C VAL A 169 7.62 10.36 11.90
N GLN A 170 8.66 10.95 11.30
CA GLN A 170 8.54 12.07 10.39
C GLN A 170 9.07 11.72 9.01
N GLY A 171 8.60 12.42 7.99
CA GLY A 171 9.07 12.27 6.63
C GLY A 171 8.85 13.54 5.81
N SER A 172 9.39 13.54 4.60
CA SER A 172 9.18 14.64 3.66
C SER A 172 7.78 14.57 3.04
N LYS A 173 7.19 15.73 2.79
CA LYS A 173 5.94 15.94 2.07
C LYS A 173 5.81 15.07 0.82
N CYS A 174 4.77 14.24 0.76
CA CYS A 174 4.56 13.32 -0.36
C CYS A 174 3.16 12.71 -0.53
N ASN A 175 2.33 12.72 0.51
CA ASN A 175 0.94 12.24 0.43
C ASN A 175 -0.03 13.41 0.42
N TRP A 176 -1.29 13.09 0.13
CA TRP A 176 -2.40 14.03 0.17
C TRP A 176 -3.40 13.58 1.22
N ARG A 177 -4.03 14.55 1.88
CA ARG A 177 -5.19 14.34 2.75
C ARG A 177 -6.33 15.24 2.30
N TRP A 178 -7.55 14.84 2.63
CA TRP A 178 -8.68 15.73 2.60
C TRP A 178 -8.61 16.69 3.80
N ASP A 179 -8.79 17.99 3.56
CA ASP A 179 -8.92 19.01 4.59
C ASP A 179 -10.39 19.44 4.66
N GLU A 180 -11.08 19.02 5.72
CA GLU A 180 -12.52 19.27 5.88
C GLU A 180 -12.85 20.76 5.97
N ALA A 181 -11.99 21.56 6.61
CA ALA A 181 -12.20 22.99 6.79
C ALA A 181 -12.08 23.74 5.45
N LYS A 182 -11.11 23.36 4.62
CA LYS A 182 -10.91 23.94 3.28
C LYS A 182 -11.82 23.33 2.23
N ARG A 183 -12.38 22.15 2.50
CA ARG A 183 -13.08 21.29 1.53
C ARG A 183 -12.23 21.07 0.27
N ASP A 184 -10.94 20.82 0.48
CA ASP A 184 -9.97 20.62 -0.58
C ASP A 184 -8.88 19.64 -0.15
N VAL A 185 -8.13 19.11 -1.11
CA VAL A 185 -6.97 18.26 -0.85
C VAL A 185 -5.76 19.10 -0.51
N THR A 186 -5.01 18.68 0.50
CA THR A 186 -3.77 19.33 0.92
C THR A 186 -2.68 18.30 1.11
N GLN A 187 -1.43 18.73 0.90
CA GLN A 187 -0.28 17.92 1.24
C GLN A 187 0.23 18.33 2.63
N PRO A 188 0.19 17.44 3.63
CA PRO A 188 0.78 17.72 4.93
C PRO A 188 2.31 17.77 4.85
N GLU A 189 2.93 18.60 5.70
CA GLU A 189 4.40 18.68 5.78
C GLU A 189 4.99 17.34 6.24
N ASN A 190 4.36 16.70 7.23
CA ASN A 190 4.66 15.32 7.62
C ASN A 190 3.56 14.36 7.14
N PRO A 191 3.85 13.45 6.19
CA PRO A 191 2.86 12.50 5.68
C PRO A 191 2.48 11.40 6.68
N TYR A 192 3.25 11.18 7.76
CA TYR A 192 2.95 10.12 8.73
C TYR A 192 1.84 10.50 9.73
N GLU A 193 1.50 11.79 9.84
CA GLU A 193 0.31 12.26 10.55
C GLU A 193 -0.97 11.84 9.83
N TYR A 194 -0.91 11.72 8.50
CA TYR A 194 -2.02 11.31 7.63
C TYR A 194 -1.56 10.16 6.72
N PRO A 195 -1.34 8.97 7.30
CA PRO A 195 -0.67 7.88 6.63
C PRO A 195 -1.51 7.30 5.48
N GLN A 196 -0.82 6.88 4.41
CA GLN A 196 -1.44 6.15 3.30
C GLN A 196 -1.83 4.73 3.75
N GLY A 197 -3.12 4.47 3.93
CA GLY A 197 -3.67 3.19 4.38
C GLY A 197 -4.43 2.39 3.32
N SER A 198 -4.51 2.88 2.09
CA SER A 198 -5.26 2.24 1.00
C SER A 198 -4.35 1.39 0.11
N ALA A 199 -4.78 0.17 -0.19
CA ALA A 199 -4.00 -0.75 -1.03
C ALA A 199 -4.25 -0.58 -2.53
N CYS A 200 -5.37 -0.01 -2.94
CA CYS A 200 -5.81 -0.03 -4.34
C CYS A 200 -6.16 1.38 -4.82
N PHE A 201 -5.58 1.78 -5.96
CA PHE A 201 -5.88 3.03 -6.66
C PHE A 201 -6.21 2.75 -8.12
N ILE A 202 -7.22 3.46 -8.64
CA ILE A 202 -7.53 3.49 -10.07
C ILE A 202 -7.20 4.89 -10.55
N GLN A 203 -6.38 4.98 -11.60
CA GLN A 203 -5.94 6.23 -12.16
C GLN A 203 -6.44 6.39 -13.59
N SER A 204 -6.63 7.64 -13.99
CA SER A 204 -6.95 8.04 -15.35
C SER A 204 -5.77 8.78 -15.97
N VAL A 205 -5.70 8.76 -17.29
CA VAL A 205 -4.73 9.54 -18.05
C VAL A 205 -5.39 10.13 -19.28
N GLN A 206 -5.08 11.38 -19.58
CA GLN A 206 -5.46 12.10 -20.78
C GLN A 206 -4.35 12.00 -21.81
N ASP A 207 -4.70 12.14 -23.08
CA ASP A 207 -3.80 12.00 -24.22
C ASP A 207 -2.92 13.25 -24.46
N ASN A 208 -2.13 13.61 -23.45
CA ASN A 208 -1.12 14.68 -23.51
C ASN A 208 0.09 14.32 -22.63
N MET A 209 1.24 14.89 -22.93
CA MET A 209 2.49 14.51 -22.27
C MET A 209 2.50 14.86 -20.78
N GLU A 210 1.88 15.97 -20.39
CA GLU A 210 1.81 16.43 -19.01
C GLU A 210 1.09 15.40 -18.14
N ASP A 211 -0.08 14.92 -18.57
CA ASP A 211 -0.87 13.95 -17.81
C ASP A 211 -0.27 12.54 -17.83
N ILE A 212 0.37 12.15 -18.94
CA ILE A 212 1.13 10.90 -19.05
C ILE A 212 2.30 10.88 -18.04
N MET A 213 3.00 12.01 -17.87
CA MET A 213 4.10 12.12 -16.91
C MET A 213 3.61 12.29 -15.46
N GLU A 214 2.48 12.98 -15.25
CA GLU A 214 1.87 13.08 -13.92
C GLU A 214 1.38 11.71 -13.43
N LEU A 215 0.85 10.86 -14.31
CA LEU A 215 0.54 9.47 -13.97
C LEU A 215 1.79 8.74 -13.46
N ALA A 216 2.93 8.83 -14.17
CA ALA A 216 4.20 8.22 -13.74
C ALA A 216 4.61 8.69 -12.34
N ARG A 217 4.55 10.00 -12.09
CA ARG A 217 4.86 10.58 -10.78
C ARG A 217 3.91 10.04 -9.72
N SER A 218 2.61 10.10 -9.96
CA SER A 218 1.58 9.67 -9.02
C SER A 218 1.73 8.20 -8.62
N GLU A 219 1.98 7.32 -9.60
CA GLU A 219 2.25 5.90 -9.34
C GLU A 219 3.48 5.68 -8.46
N ALA A 220 4.59 6.37 -8.75
CA ALA A 220 5.79 6.29 -7.93
C ALA A 220 5.52 6.67 -6.46
N MET A 221 4.72 7.72 -6.24
CA MET A 221 4.35 8.18 -4.89
C MET A 221 3.45 7.19 -4.17
N LEU A 222 2.50 6.55 -4.87
CA LEU A 222 1.63 5.52 -4.30
C LEU A 222 2.42 4.25 -3.95
N PHE A 223 3.32 3.82 -4.85
CA PHE A 223 4.17 2.66 -4.62
C PHE A 223 5.03 2.80 -3.37
N LYS A 224 5.63 3.98 -3.17
CA LYS A 224 6.46 4.31 -1.99
C LYS A 224 5.79 3.88 -0.67
N PHE A 225 4.47 4.00 -0.56
CA PHE A 225 3.72 3.71 0.66
C PHE A 225 3.05 2.32 0.73
N GLY A 226 3.24 1.46 -0.28
CA GLY A 226 2.68 0.11 -0.23
C GLY A 226 1.44 -0.11 -1.10
N SER A 227 0.96 0.94 -1.78
CA SER A 227 -0.26 0.88 -2.58
C SER A 227 0.01 0.30 -3.97
N GLY A 228 -0.99 -0.35 -4.54
CA GLY A 228 -1.02 -0.76 -5.94
C GLY A 228 -1.87 0.17 -6.79
N THR A 229 -1.55 0.25 -8.08
CA THR A 229 -2.22 1.13 -9.04
C THR A 229 -2.74 0.37 -10.26
N GLY A 230 -3.89 0.78 -10.79
CA GLY A 230 -4.49 0.29 -12.01
C GLY A 230 -4.86 1.43 -12.94
N THR A 231 -4.45 1.35 -14.21
CA THR A 231 -4.73 2.40 -15.20
C THR A 231 -5.24 1.79 -16.50
N ASP A 232 -6.32 2.38 -17.04
CA ASP A 232 -6.75 2.15 -18.42
C ASP A 232 -6.04 3.15 -19.33
N LEU A 233 -5.27 2.63 -20.30
CA LEU A 233 -4.47 3.44 -21.22
C LEU A 233 -5.13 3.62 -22.59
N THR A 234 -6.41 3.23 -22.73
CA THR A 234 -7.15 3.31 -24.00
C THR A 234 -7.36 4.74 -24.45
N THR A 235 -7.25 5.71 -23.54
CA THR A 235 -7.31 7.14 -23.85
C THR A 235 -6.11 7.61 -24.65
N LEU A 236 -4.96 6.93 -24.57
CA LEU A 236 -3.75 7.32 -25.29
C LEU A 236 -3.88 6.93 -26.76
N ARG A 237 -3.58 7.88 -27.66
CA ARG A 237 -3.65 7.61 -29.10
C ARG A 237 -2.70 6.50 -29.53
N SER A 238 -3.09 5.73 -30.53
CA SER A 238 -2.27 4.63 -31.05
C SER A 238 -1.03 5.13 -31.77
N GLN A 239 0.06 4.36 -31.72
CA GLN A 239 1.27 4.60 -32.52
C GLN A 239 1.02 4.68 -34.03
N LYS A 240 -0.14 4.19 -34.49
CA LYS A 240 -0.56 4.18 -35.88
C LYS A 240 -1.37 5.45 -36.27
N GLU A 241 -1.66 6.34 -35.32
CA GLU A 241 -2.32 7.64 -35.54
C GLU A 241 -1.31 8.75 -35.91
N LYS A 242 -1.77 9.99 -36.06
CA LYS A 242 -0.93 11.14 -36.41
C LYS A 242 -0.82 12.14 -35.26
N LEU A 243 0.32 12.82 -35.18
CA LEU A 243 0.50 13.99 -34.33
C LEU A 243 0.17 15.29 -35.07
N SER A 244 -0.33 16.28 -34.33
CA SER A 244 -0.62 17.62 -34.87
C SER A 244 0.62 18.32 -35.42
N GLY A 245 1.78 18.11 -34.78
CA GLY A 245 3.08 18.64 -35.22
C GLY A 245 3.78 17.82 -36.32
N GLY A 246 3.14 16.78 -36.85
CA GLY A 246 3.74 15.83 -37.80
C GLY A 246 4.43 14.65 -37.11
N GLY A 247 4.55 13.54 -37.84
CA GLY A 247 5.08 12.28 -37.32
C GLY A 247 4.01 11.37 -36.69
N SER A 248 4.49 10.26 -36.11
CA SER A 248 3.67 9.25 -35.45
C SER A 248 3.88 9.32 -33.94
N PRO A 249 2.81 9.19 -33.14
CA PRO A 249 2.91 9.09 -31.69
C PRO A 249 3.59 7.78 -31.29
N SER A 250 4.08 7.71 -30.05
CA SER A 250 4.75 6.51 -29.54
C SER A 250 3.78 5.37 -29.18
N GLY A 251 2.48 5.66 -29.04
CA GLY A 251 1.46 4.72 -28.59
C GLY A 251 1.54 4.36 -27.10
N PRO A 252 0.49 3.73 -26.54
CA PRO A 252 0.43 3.39 -25.12
C PRO A 252 1.60 2.51 -24.69
N LEU A 253 1.95 1.47 -25.46
CA LEU A 253 3.00 0.50 -25.10
C LEU A 253 4.37 1.14 -24.84
N SER A 254 4.69 2.25 -25.50
CA SER A 254 5.94 2.95 -25.24
C SER A 254 5.96 3.56 -23.85
N PHE A 255 4.85 4.17 -23.40
CA PHE A 255 4.71 4.69 -22.04
C PHE A 255 4.54 3.58 -21.01
N MET A 256 3.92 2.45 -21.37
CA MET A 256 3.88 1.26 -20.52
C MET A 256 5.28 0.81 -20.08
N ARG A 257 6.31 0.97 -20.93
CA ARG A 257 7.71 0.68 -20.57
C ARG A 257 8.23 1.63 -19.51
N VAL A 258 7.89 2.91 -19.58
CA VAL A 258 8.26 3.90 -18.55
C VAL A 258 7.64 3.51 -17.22
N TYR A 259 6.34 3.23 -17.21
CA TYR A 259 5.64 2.86 -15.98
C TYR A 259 6.09 1.51 -15.41
N ASP A 260 6.45 0.56 -16.28
CA ASP A 260 7.04 -0.73 -15.88
C ASP A 260 8.37 -0.54 -15.14
N GLN A 261 9.22 0.38 -15.61
CA GLN A 261 10.47 0.70 -14.93
C GLN A 261 10.23 1.41 -13.60
N ILE A 262 9.26 2.32 -13.52
CA ILE A 262 8.86 2.95 -12.25
C ILE A 262 8.45 1.89 -11.21
N ALA A 263 7.60 0.94 -11.61
CA ALA A 263 7.20 -0.17 -10.75
C ALA A 263 8.37 -1.09 -10.35
N GLY A 264 9.39 -1.21 -11.21
CA GLY A 264 10.60 -1.99 -10.93
C GLY A 264 11.57 -1.32 -9.94
N VAL A 265 11.72 0.01 -9.99
CA VAL A 265 12.69 0.75 -9.17
C VAL A 265 12.14 1.18 -7.81
N VAL A 266 10.83 1.44 -7.70
CA VAL A 266 10.23 1.89 -6.43
C VAL A 266 9.88 0.69 -5.56
N LYS A 267 10.62 0.55 -4.45
CA LYS A 267 10.35 -0.46 -3.41
C LYS A 267 9.11 -0.08 -2.61
N SER A 268 8.16 -1.01 -2.52
CA SER A 268 6.84 -0.72 -1.98
C SER A 268 6.81 -0.71 -0.45
N GLY A 269 6.30 0.38 0.14
CA GLY A 269 6.17 0.55 1.60
C GLY A 269 7.50 0.64 2.34
N GLY A 270 8.59 1.00 1.67
CA GLY A 270 9.95 0.97 2.24
C GLY A 270 10.45 -0.45 2.57
N LYS A 271 9.74 -1.50 2.12
CA LYS A 271 10.12 -2.91 2.30
C LYS A 271 10.63 -3.50 0.99
N THR A 272 11.18 -4.71 1.01
CA THR A 272 11.70 -5.43 -0.18
C THR A 272 10.62 -5.92 -1.17
N ARG A 273 9.41 -5.35 -1.15
CA ARG A 273 8.29 -5.78 -2.00
C ARG A 273 8.30 -4.98 -3.31
N ARG A 274 8.08 -5.66 -4.45
CA ARG A 274 7.83 -5.02 -5.74
C ARG A 274 6.51 -4.25 -5.73
N ALA A 275 6.47 -3.13 -6.44
CA ALA A 275 5.22 -2.39 -6.66
C ALA A 275 4.20 -3.27 -7.39
N ALA A 276 2.91 -3.07 -7.08
CA ALA A 276 1.83 -3.76 -7.77
C ALA A 276 1.21 -2.80 -8.79
N LYS A 277 1.33 -3.15 -10.07
CA LYS A 277 0.77 -2.36 -11.17
C LYS A 277 -0.14 -3.19 -12.06
N MET A 278 -1.23 -2.58 -12.50
CA MET A 278 -2.18 -3.14 -13.44
C MET A 278 -2.40 -2.15 -14.59
N GLN A 279 -2.42 -2.64 -15.82
CA GLN A 279 -2.66 -1.83 -17.00
C GLN A 279 -3.68 -2.51 -17.91
N SER A 280 -4.51 -1.73 -18.57
CA SER A 280 -5.50 -2.27 -19.50
C SER A 280 -5.63 -1.44 -20.77
N LEU A 281 -6.02 -2.12 -21.84
CA LEU A 281 -6.51 -1.54 -23.08
C LEU A 281 -7.83 -2.19 -23.46
N LYS A 282 -8.77 -1.41 -24.00
CA LYS A 282 -9.98 -1.96 -24.59
C LYS A 282 -9.68 -2.66 -25.92
N VAL A 283 -10.46 -3.70 -26.21
CA VAL A 283 -10.26 -4.60 -27.36
C VAL A 283 -10.35 -3.91 -28.73
N TYR A 284 -10.96 -2.73 -28.80
CA TYR A 284 -11.03 -1.94 -30.03
C TYR A 284 -9.79 -1.07 -30.27
N HIS A 285 -8.85 -0.98 -29.33
CA HIS A 285 -7.70 -0.09 -29.45
C HIS A 285 -6.78 -0.55 -30.59
N PRO A 286 -6.25 0.33 -31.46
CA PRO A 286 -5.49 -0.11 -32.64
C PRO A 286 -4.18 -0.84 -32.33
N ASP A 287 -3.61 -0.63 -31.13
CA ASP A 287 -2.42 -1.33 -30.63
C ASP A 287 -2.73 -2.59 -29.81
N ILE A 288 -3.98 -3.09 -29.82
CA ILE A 288 -4.38 -4.20 -28.95
C ILE A 288 -3.58 -5.50 -29.19
N MET A 289 -3.23 -5.81 -30.45
CA MET A 289 -2.46 -7.02 -30.75
C MET A 289 -1.05 -6.95 -30.19
N ASP A 290 -0.40 -5.78 -30.27
CA ASP A 290 0.91 -5.60 -29.65
C ASP A 290 0.81 -5.68 -28.12
N PHE A 291 -0.27 -5.16 -27.53
CA PHE A 291 -0.54 -5.25 -26.08
C PHE A 291 -0.71 -6.71 -25.62
N ILE A 292 -1.45 -7.53 -26.38
CA ILE A 292 -1.64 -8.96 -26.09
C ILE A 292 -0.30 -9.70 -26.12
N GLU A 293 0.55 -9.39 -27.11
CA GLU A 293 1.77 -10.15 -27.36
C GLU A 293 3.00 -9.63 -26.60
N CYS A 294 2.98 -8.41 -26.04
CA CYS A 294 4.19 -7.73 -25.57
C CYS A 294 4.96 -8.54 -24.52
N LYS A 295 4.27 -9.12 -23.53
CA LYS A 295 4.90 -9.98 -22.51
C LYS A 295 5.50 -11.24 -23.11
N SER A 296 4.79 -11.92 -24.01
CA SER A 296 5.29 -13.12 -24.67
C SER A 296 6.54 -12.84 -25.52
N ARG A 297 6.60 -11.67 -26.17
CA ARG A 297 7.76 -11.23 -26.93
C ARG A 297 8.97 -10.97 -26.02
N GLU A 298 8.79 -10.39 -24.84
CA GLU A 298 9.87 -10.19 -23.85
C GLU A 298 10.33 -11.51 -23.20
N GLU A 299 9.40 -12.43 -22.90
CA GLU A 299 9.70 -13.78 -22.41
C GLU A 299 10.62 -14.56 -23.36
N LYS A 300 10.41 -14.43 -24.68
CA LYS A 300 11.30 -15.03 -25.68
C LYS A 300 12.73 -14.49 -25.55
N LYS A 301 12.91 -13.20 -25.20
CA LYS A 301 14.24 -12.62 -24.97
C LYS A 301 14.87 -13.20 -23.70
N ALA A 302 14.13 -13.27 -22.59
CA ALA A 302 14.64 -13.87 -21.35
C ALA A 302 15.07 -15.33 -21.57
N ARG A 303 14.30 -16.13 -22.30
CA ARG A 303 14.70 -17.51 -22.66
C ARG A 303 16.00 -17.56 -23.42
N VAL A 304 16.19 -16.69 -24.42
CA VAL A 304 17.45 -16.64 -25.17
C VAL A 304 18.62 -16.23 -24.28
N LEU A 305 18.43 -15.28 -23.36
CA LEU A 305 19.45 -14.88 -22.38
C LEU A 305 19.82 -16.06 -21.47
N ILE A 306 18.84 -16.80 -20.95
CA ILE A 306 19.09 -17.96 -20.08
C ILE A 306 19.77 -19.09 -20.86
N GLU A 307 19.18 -19.52 -21.97
CA GLU A 307 19.62 -20.69 -22.73
C GLU A 307 20.97 -20.49 -23.44
N LYS A 308 21.23 -19.28 -23.94
CA LYS A 308 22.43 -18.99 -24.75
C LYS A 308 23.42 -18.05 -24.09
N GLY A 309 22.94 -17.14 -23.24
CA GLY A 309 23.76 -16.17 -22.53
C GLY A 309 24.31 -16.67 -21.19
N GLY A 310 23.82 -17.82 -20.70
CA GLY A 310 24.25 -18.38 -19.41
C GLY A 310 23.76 -17.60 -18.20
N TYR A 311 22.74 -16.75 -18.38
CA TYR A 311 22.09 -16.06 -17.27
C TYR A 311 21.28 -17.04 -16.42
N ASP A 312 21.20 -16.76 -15.13
CA ASP A 312 20.43 -17.58 -14.19
C ASP A 312 18.93 -17.57 -14.50
N ALA A 313 18.28 -18.72 -14.33
CA ALA A 313 16.88 -18.92 -14.67
C ALA A 313 15.89 -18.41 -13.60
N ASN A 314 16.38 -17.90 -12.46
CA ASN A 314 15.54 -17.33 -11.42
C ASN A 314 14.78 -16.12 -11.95
N PHE A 315 13.49 -16.03 -11.62
CA PHE A 315 12.63 -14.92 -12.00
C PHE A 315 13.04 -13.57 -11.36
N ASN A 316 13.87 -13.59 -10.32
CA ASN A 316 14.53 -12.42 -9.73
C ASN A 316 15.96 -12.20 -10.25
N GLY A 317 16.41 -13.03 -11.18
CA GLY A 317 17.73 -12.95 -11.79
C GLY A 317 17.84 -11.88 -12.88
N GLU A 318 19.07 -11.64 -13.33
CA GLU A 318 19.43 -10.56 -14.25
C GLU A 318 18.70 -10.63 -15.61
N ALA A 319 18.42 -11.83 -16.11
CA ALA A 319 17.66 -12.03 -17.34
C ALA A 319 16.26 -11.43 -17.27
N TYR A 320 15.54 -11.65 -16.16
CA TYR A 320 14.20 -11.11 -15.98
C TYR A 320 14.20 -9.64 -15.56
N SER A 321 15.23 -9.17 -14.85
CA SER A 321 15.34 -7.76 -14.47
C SER A 321 15.70 -6.84 -15.65
N SER A 322 16.20 -7.38 -16.76
CA SER A 322 16.63 -6.61 -17.93
C SER A 322 15.58 -6.52 -19.06
N ILE A 323 14.50 -7.30 -18.97
CA ILE A 323 13.41 -7.27 -19.96
C ILE A 323 12.22 -6.42 -19.49
N LEU A 324 11.36 -6.04 -20.44
CA LEU A 324 10.26 -5.11 -20.19
C LEU A 324 8.97 -5.81 -19.78
N PHE A 325 8.04 -5.03 -19.23
CA PHE A 325 6.66 -5.41 -18.89
C PHE A 325 6.55 -6.45 -17.77
N GLN A 326 7.60 -6.66 -16.97
CA GLN A 326 7.61 -7.67 -15.90
C GLN A 326 6.95 -7.21 -14.60
N ASN A 327 6.82 -5.89 -14.41
CA ASN A 327 6.35 -5.29 -13.16
C ASN A 327 4.87 -4.88 -13.21
N ALA A 328 4.16 -5.23 -14.29
CA ALA A 328 2.73 -4.95 -14.44
C ALA A 328 1.93 -6.20 -14.85
N ASN A 329 0.72 -6.32 -14.30
CA ASN A 329 -0.32 -7.16 -14.85
C ASN A 329 -1.01 -6.44 -16.00
N LEU A 330 -1.32 -7.18 -17.07
CA LEU A 330 -1.95 -6.64 -18.27
C LEU A 330 -3.30 -7.35 -18.46
N SER A 331 -4.37 -6.61 -18.74
CA SER A 331 -5.65 -7.21 -19.13
C SER A 331 -6.31 -6.46 -20.27
N VAL A 332 -6.89 -7.23 -21.18
CA VAL A 332 -7.71 -6.70 -22.25
C VAL A 332 -9.12 -6.49 -21.71
N ARG A 333 -9.69 -5.31 -21.95
CA ARG A 333 -11.10 -5.04 -21.65
C ARG A 333 -11.94 -5.34 -22.87
N LEU A 334 -12.72 -6.41 -22.78
CA LEU A 334 -13.66 -6.83 -23.81
C LEU A 334 -14.94 -5.99 -23.72
N THR A 335 -15.56 -5.71 -24.85
CA THR A 335 -16.90 -5.09 -24.90
C THR A 335 -17.92 -6.13 -25.31
N ASP A 336 -19.20 -5.87 -25.05
CA ASP A 336 -20.29 -6.77 -25.42
C ASP A 336 -20.30 -7.00 -26.94
N GLU A 337 -20.07 -5.96 -27.75
CA GLU A 337 -20.03 -6.08 -29.21
C GLU A 337 -18.90 -6.99 -29.71
N PHE A 338 -17.76 -7.00 -29.00
CA PHE A 338 -16.67 -7.93 -29.32
C PHE A 338 -17.08 -9.37 -28.99
N MET A 339 -17.70 -9.59 -27.84
CA MET A 339 -18.14 -10.93 -27.44
C MET A 339 -19.19 -11.48 -28.41
N GLU A 340 -20.14 -10.65 -28.82
CA GLU A 340 -21.13 -11.00 -29.85
C GLU A 340 -20.49 -11.31 -31.22
N ALA A 341 -19.48 -10.54 -31.64
CA ALA A 341 -18.75 -10.81 -32.87
C ALA A 341 -18.03 -12.17 -32.81
N VAL A 342 -17.46 -12.52 -31.65
CA VAL A 342 -16.85 -13.84 -31.42
C VAL A 342 -17.89 -14.96 -31.53
N GLU A 343 -19.08 -14.80 -30.93
CA GLU A 343 -20.16 -15.80 -31.01
C GLU A 343 -20.62 -16.05 -32.46
N ARG A 344 -20.64 -15.00 -33.28
CA ARG A 344 -21.01 -15.08 -34.70
C ARG A 344 -19.86 -15.49 -35.62
N ASN A 345 -18.64 -15.61 -35.09
CA ASN A 345 -17.41 -15.80 -35.87
C ASN A 345 -17.20 -14.69 -36.93
N ASP A 346 -17.54 -13.45 -36.56
CA ASP A 346 -17.38 -12.25 -37.38
C ASP A 346 -15.96 -11.68 -37.31
N SER A 347 -15.62 -10.83 -38.28
CA SER A 347 -14.39 -10.04 -38.22
C SER A 347 -14.52 -8.87 -37.23
N TRP A 348 -13.44 -8.57 -36.51
CA TRP A 348 -13.37 -7.42 -35.60
C TRP A 348 -12.45 -6.34 -36.15
N THR A 349 -12.88 -5.08 -36.08
CA THR A 349 -12.12 -3.92 -36.55
C THR A 349 -11.79 -2.98 -35.39
N THR A 350 -10.52 -2.61 -35.27
CA THR A 350 -10.08 -1.60 -34.30
C THR A 350 -10.42 -0.19 -34.77
N ARG A 351 -10.52 0.76 -33.84
CA ARG A 351 -10.89 2.15 -34.12
C ARG A 351 -9.86 3.12 -33.58
N TRP A 352 -9.61 4.19 -34.34
CA TRP A 352 -8.78 5.31 -33.89
C TRP A 352 -9.30 5.90 -32.58
N VAL A 353 -8.38 6.38 -31.75
CA VAL A 353 -8.72 6.99 -30.47
C VAL A 353 -9.12 8.45 -30.68
N THR A 354 -8.45 9.15 -31.61
CA THR A 354 -8.60 10.59 -31.89
C THR A 354 -9.27 10.91 -33.22
#